data_AF-A0A2S5MX62-F1
#
_entry.id   AF-A0A2S5MX62-F1
#
_cell.length_a   1.000
_cell.length_b   1.000
_cell.length_c   1.000
_cell.angle_alpha   90.00
_cell.angle_beta   90.00
_cell.angle_gamma   90.00
#
_symmetry.space_group_name_H-M   'P 1'
#
loop_
_entity.id
_entity.type
_entity.pdbx_description
1 polymer ?
#
loop_
_entity_poly.entity_id
_entity_poly.type
_entity_poly.pdbx_seq_one_letter_code
_entity_poly.pdbx_strand_id
1 'polypeptide(L)'
;RDASLINAVVIIEEPPEAEDAASSLSLKGAALARRLAPRKIAAELRDLIEAGDSWRHWPLFTRPALEHWTQGPVTLLGDAAHPMVPFLAQGAAQAIEDADALGDAFMRLGATVEPAFAAYEAARLPRADRVVGASRRQGGYFHMGGLPAAARNLAIRALGGGGMLARNAWLYR
;
A
#
# COMPACT_ATOMS: atom_id res chain seq x y z
N ARG A 1 -13.50 6.03 -22.89
CA ARG A 1 -13.83 5.02 -21.86
C ARG A 1 -15.24 5.33 -21.42
N ASP A 2 -16.21 4.50 -21.77
CA ASP A 2 -17.65 4.68 -21.52
C ASP A 2 -18.07 4.47 -20.05
N ALA A 3 -17.09 4.21 -19.17
CA ALA A 3 -17.29 3.91 -17.75
C ALA A 3 -18.23 2.71 -17.48
N SER A 4 -18.38 1.79 -18.45
CA SER A 4 -19.21 0.59 -18.32
C SER A 4 -18.71 -0.40 -17.25
N LEU A 5 -17.46 -0.26 -16.79
CA LEU A 5 -16.84 -1.09 -15.78
C LEU A 5 -16.19 -0.24 -14.69
N ILE A 6 -16.53 -0.54 -13.43
CA ILE A 6 -15.95 0.09 -12.24
C ILE A 6 -15.18 -0.98 -11.47
N ASN A 7 -13.90 -0.71 -11.20
CA ASN A 7 -13.11 -1.50 -10.25
C ASN A 7 -13.05 -0.72 -8.93
N ALA A 8 -13.52 -1.33 -7.85
CA ALA A 8 -13.56 -0.73 -6.54
C ALA A 8 -12.81 -1.60 -5.53
N VAL A 9 -11.98 -0.96 -4.72
CA VAL A 9 -11.28 -1.58 -3.59
C VAL A 9 -11.71 -0.84 -2.34
N VAL A 10 -12.24 -1.57 -1.37
CA VAL A 10 -12.61 -1.04 -0.05
C VAL A 10 -11.70 -1.67 0.98
N ILE A 11 -10.97 -0.82 1.71
CA ILE A 11 -10.08 -1.26 2.78
C ILE A 11 -10.82 -1.05 4.10
N ILE A 12 -10.87 -2.10 4.91
CA ILE A 12 -11.57 -2.10 6.19
C ILE A 12 -10.64 -2.63 7.28
N GLU A 13 -10.69 -2.03 8.46
CA GLU A 13 -10.06 -2.57 9.65
C GLU A 13 -11.04 -3.52 10.34
N GLU A 14 -10.74 -4.81 10.30
CA GLU A 14 -11.49 -5.86 11.00
C GLU A 14 -10.55 -6.56 12.00
N PRO A 15 -11.08 -7.08 13.13
CA PRO A 15 -10.28 -7.94 13.99
C PRO A 15 -9.75 -9.14 13.18
N PRO A 16 -8.54 -9.64 13.49
CA PRO A 16 -7.99 -10.78 12.77
C PRO A 16 -8.93 -11.99 12.92
N GLU A 17 -9.43 -12.51 11.80
CA GLU A 17 -10.17 -13.78 11.78
C GLU A 17 -9.16 -14.92 11.99
N ALA A 18 -9.54 -15.96 12.75
CA ALA A 18 -8.64 -17.03 13.18
C ALA A 18 -8.20 -18.00 12.06
N GLU A 19 -8.73 -17.85 10.84
CA GLU A 19 -8.40 -18.71 9.71
C GLU A 19 -8.01 -17.84 8.49
N ASP A 20 -6.88 -18.18 7.86
CA ASP A 20 -6.37 -17.67 6.57
C ASP A 20 -7.35 -17.86 5.37
N ALA A 21 -8.58 -18.31 5.64
CA ALA A 21 -9.63 -18.64 4.67
C ALA A 21 -10.19 -17.42 3.92
N ALA A 22 -9.82 -16.20 4.32
CA ALA A 22 -10.33 -14.94 3.75
C ALA A 22 -10.09 -14.78 2.24
N SER A 23 -9.09 -15.45 1.65
CA SER A 23 -8.81 -15.37 0.20
C SER A 23 -9.89 -16.04 -0.70
N SER A 24 -10.88 -16.72 -0.12
CA SER A 24 -11.84 -17.57 -0.88
C SER A 24 -13.31 -17.16 -0.79
N LEU A 25 -13.69 -16.22 0.07
CA LEU A 25 -15.11 -15.86 0.26
C LEU A 25 -15.47 -14.61 -0.54
N SER A 26 -16.32 -14.80 -1.57
CA SER A 26 -17.01 -13.70 -2.24
C SER A 26 -18.17 -13.22 -1.36
N LEU A 27 -18.12 -11.99 -0.87
CA LEU A 27 -19.26 -11.34 -0.22
C LEU A 27 -20.16 -10.70 -1.28
N LYS A 28 -21.48 -10.86 -1.14
CA LYS A 28 -22.44 -10.05 -1.90
C LYS A 28 -22.38 -8.59 -1.40
N GLY A 29 -22.62 -7.62 -2.29
CA GLY A 29 -22.62 -6.19 -1.95
C GLY A 29 -23.45 -5.84 -0.71
N ALA A 30 -24.69 -6.33 -0.62
CA ALA A 30 -25.55 -6.11 0.54
C ALA A 30 -24.97 -6.63 1.87
N ALA A 31 -24.20 -7.73 1.85
CA ALA A 31 -23.55 -8.25 3.04
C ALA A 31 -22.38 -7.35 3.48
N LEU A 32 -21.58 -6.86 2.52
CA LEU A 32 -20.50 -5.91 2.79
C LEU A 32 -21.05 -4.56 3.29
N ALA A 33 -22.13 -4.05 2.68
CA ALA A 33 -22.80 -2.82 3.11
C ALA A 33 -23.31 -2.89 4.56
N ARG A 34 -23.81 -4.05 4.99
CA ARG A 34 -24.18 -4.29 6.41
C ARG A 34 -22.97 -4.27 7.33
N ARG A 35 -21.85 -4.91 6.96
CA ARG A 35 -20.59 -4.87 7.74
C ARG A 35 -20.06 -3.44 7.91
N LEU A 36 -20.29 -2.58 6.92
CA LEU A 36 -19.87 -1.18 6.94
C LEU A 36 -20.87 -0.22 7.60
N ALA A 37 -22.10 -0.64 7.88
CA ALA A 37 -23.15 0.22 8.41
C ALA A 37 -22.75 1.00 9.69
N PRO A 38 -22.02 0.41 10.66
CA PRO A 38 -21.58 1.14 11.86
C PRO A 38 -20.66 2.34 11.56
N ARG A 39 -19.99 2.35 10.40
CA ARG A 39 -19.02 3.38 10.01
C ARG A 39 -19.65 4.64 9.41
N LYS A 40 -20.99 4.70 9.28
CA LYS A 40 -21.73 5.85 8.71
C LYS A 40 -21.15 6.33 7.36
N ILE A 41 -20.94 5.38 6.45
CA ILE A 41 -20.49 5.67 5.08
C ILE A 41 -21.53 6.52 4.32
N ALA A 42 -21.07 7.30 3.34
CA ALA A 42 -21.93 8.08 2.45
C ALA A 42 -22.86 7.17 1.63
N ALA A 43 -24.02 7.70 1.21
CA ALA A 43 -25.02 6.96 0.46
C ALA A 43 -24.45 6.45 -0.87
N GLU A 44 -23.69 7.29 -1.57
CA GLU A 44 -23.07 6.96 -2.86
C GLU A 44 -22.07 5.81 -2.74
N LEU A 45 -21.33 5.73 -1.63
CA LEU A 45 -20.43 4.61 -1.38
C LEU A 45 -21.20 3.33 -1.04
N ARG A 46 -22.31 3.43 -0.30
CA ARG A 46 -23.20 2.29 -0.04
C ARG A 46 -23.78 1.75 -1.35
N ASP A 47 -24.30 2.63 -2.19
CA ASP A 47 -24.92 2.27 -3.47
C ASP A 47 -23.91 1.57 -4.39
N LEU A 48 -22.68 2.09 -4.46
CA LEU A 48 -21.58 1.46 -5.21
C LEU A 48 -21.25 0.06 -4.68
N ILE A 49 -21.25 -0.11 -3.35
CA ILE A 49 -20.95 -1.40 -2.72
C ILE A 49 -22.07 -2.42 -2.99
N GLU A 50 -23.33 -2.00 -2.85
CA GLU A 50 -24.50 -2.84 -3.06
C GLU A 50 -24.66 -3.28 -4.53
N ALA A 51 -24.23 -2.44 -5.49
CA ALA A 51 -24.21 -2.78 -6.91
C ALA A 51 -23.16 -3.85 -7.28
N GLY A 52 -22.18 -4.12 -6.42
CA GLY A 52 -21.17 -5.15 -6.65
C GLY A 52 -21.67 -6.56 -6.32
N ASP A 53 -21.76 -7.42 -7.33
CA ASP A 53 -22.26 -8.79 -7.19
C ASP A 53 -21.34 -9.72 -6.39
N SER A 54 -20.02 -9.51 -6.50
CA SER A 54 -19.00 -10.38 -5.89
C SER A 54 -17.78 -9.60 -5.42
N TRP A 55 -17.69 -9.37 -4.11
CA TRP A 55 -16.55 -8.75 -3.44
C TRP A 55 -15.59 -9.80 -2.92
N ARG A 56 -14.32 -9.76 -3.37
CA ARG A 56 -13.28 -10.63 -2.81
C ARG A 56 -12.71 -9.98 -1.55
N HIS A 57 -12.51 -10.80 -0.53
CA HIS A 57 -11.85 -10.38 0.70
C HIS A 57 -10.36 -10.73 0.63
N TRP A 58 -9.50 -9.79 1.03
CA TRP A 58 -8.04 -9.97 1.03
C TRP A 58 -7.47 -9.43 2.33
N PRO A 59 -6.98 -10.29 3.23
CA PRO A 59 -6.33 -9.82 4.45
C PRO A 59 -5.03 -9.08 4.09
N LEU A 60 -4.85 -7.90 4.67
CA LEU A 60 -3.64 -7.10 4.47
C LEU A 60 -2.61 -7.44 5.53
N PHE A 61 -1.61 -8.23 5.13
CA PHE A 61 -0.49 -8.58 6.00
C PHE A 61 0.66 -7.59 5.86
N THR A 62 1.34 -7.36 6.98
CA THR A 62 2.61 -6.62 7.00
C THR A 62 3.59 -7.33 7.93
N ARG A 63 4.87 -7.00 7.79
CA ARG A 63 5.93 -7.49 8.68
C ARG A 63 6.88 -6.36 9.09
N PRO A 64 7.64 -6.50 10.19
CA PRO A 64 8.73 -5.58 10.49
C PRO A 64 9.72 -5.47 9.33
N ALA A 65 10.38 -4.31 9.20
CA ALA A 65 11.44 -4.11 8.22
C ALA A 65 12.58 -5.11 8.47
N LEU A 66 13.21 -5.60 7.40
CA LEU A 66 14.41 -6.41 7.52
C LEU A 66 15.60 -5.49 7.72
N GLU A 67 16.54 -5.91 8.58
CA GLU A 67 17.82 -5.23 8.73
C GLU A 67 18.75 -5.47 7.52
N HIS A 68 18.60 -6.64 6.87
CA HIS A 68 19.39 -7.06 5.72
C HIS A 68 18.53 -7.79 4.69
N TRP A 69 18.81 -7.59 3.40
CA TRP A 69 18.13 -8.26 2.29
C TRP A 69 19.01 -9.33 1.65
N THR A 70 20.33 -9.23 1.84
CA THR A 70 21.36 -9.98 1.14
C THR A 70 22.06 -10.94 2.09
N GLN A 71 22.24 -12.17 1.63
CA GLN A 71 23.05 -13.18 2.28
C GLN A 71 23.85 -13.97 1.24
N GLY A 72 25.14 -13.69 1.14
CA GLY A 72 26.01 -14.26 0.11
C GLY A 72 25.46 -13.99 -1.30
N PRO A 73 25.27 -15.01 -2.15
CA PRO A 73 24.81 -14.86 -3.52
C PRO A 73 23.28 -14.79 -3.65
N VAL A 74 22.56 -14.36 -2.61
CA VAL A 74 21.09 -14.24 -2.63
C VAL A 74 20.69 -12.88 -2.05
N THR A 75 19.77 -12.18 -2.72
CA THR A 75 19.17 -10.92 -2.23
C THR A 75 17.67 -10.88 -2.48
N LEU A 76 16.93 -10.14 -1.64
CA LEU A 76 15.48 -9.97 -1.71
C LEU A 76 15.10 -8.68 -2.47
N LEU A 77 13.97 -8.70 -3.17
CA LEU A 77 13.38 -7.53 -3.84
C LEU A 77 11.85 -7.59 -3.81
N GLY A 78 11.19 -6.45 -4.06
CA GLY A 78 9.74 -6.32 -4.05
C GLY A 78 9.11 -6.72 -2.71
N ASP A 79 7.92 -7.33 -2.73
CA ASP A 79 7.21 -7.75 -1.51
C ASP A 79 7.99 -8.78 -0.66
N ALA A 80 8.96 -9.49 -1.24
CA ALA A 80 9.85 -10.36 -0.47
C ALA A 80 10.76 -9.55 0.46
N ALA A 81 11.17 -8.35 0.06
CA ALA A 81 12.02 -7.44 0.84
C ALA A 81 11.22 -6.45 1.69
N HIS A 82 10.18 -5.82 1.13
CA HIS A 82 9.49 -4.67 1.72
C HIS A 82 7.97 -4.67 1.50
N PRO A 83 7.24 -5.69 1.97
CA PRO A 83 5.79 -5.74 1.79
C PRO A 83 5.11 -4.59 2.53
N MET A 84 4.13 -3.97 1.87
CA MET A 84 3.47 -2.77 2.40
C MET A 84 1.96 -2.78 2.19
N VAL A 85 1.25 -2.07 3.08
CA VAL A 85 -0.16 -1.72 2.86
C VAL A 85 -0.31 -0.80 1.64
N PRO A 86 -1.43 -0.85 0.92
CA PRO A 86 -1.56 -0.20 -0.40
C PRO A 86 -1.95 1.28 -0.34
N PHE A 87 -1.81 1.97 0.79
CA PHE A 87 -2.32 3.33 0.97
C PHE A 87 -1.57 4.43 0.20
N LEU A 88 -0.38 4.14 -0.32
CA LEU A 88 0.34 5.00 -1.28
C LEU A 88 0.39 4.42 -2.70
N ALA A 89 -0.14 3.21 -2.91
CA ALA A 89 -0.05 2.48 -4.18
C ALA A 89 1.40 2.34 -4.71
N GLN A 90 2.34 2.01 -3.83
CA GLN A 90 3.78 2.00 -4.15
C GLN A 90 4.44 0.62 -4.22
N GLY A 91 3.78 -0.47 -3.83
CA GLY A 91 4.42 -1.80 -3.81
C GLY A 91 5.06 -2.17 -5.16
N ALA A 92 4.26 -2.12 -6.23
CA ALA A 92 4.76 -2.40 -7.58
C ALA A 92 5.80 -1.37 -8.06
N ALA A 93 5.64 -0.09 -7.72
CA ALA A 93 6.61 0.94 -8.10
C ALA A 93 7.96 0.70 -7.43
N GLN A 94 7.98 0.31 -6.15
CA GLN A 94 9.21 -0.02 -5.43
C GLN A 94 9.89 -1.27 -6.00
N ALA A 95 9.14 -2.30 -6.41
CA ALA A 95 9.71 -3.46 -7.08
C ALA A 95 10.36 -3.11 -8.43
N ILE A 96 9.81 -2.13 -9.16
CA ILE A 96 10.41 -1.61 -10.40
C ILE A 96 11.69 -0.81 -10.09
N GLU A 97 11.67 0.05 -9.06
CA GLU A 97 12.86 0.76 -8.60
C GLU A 97 13.97 -0.20 -8.12
N ASP A 98 13.59 -1.33 -7.51
CA ASP A 98 14.56 -2.36 -7.12
C ASP A 98 15.24 -2.98 -8.34
N ALA A 99 14.47 -3.31 -9.37
CA ALA A 99 15.02 -3.90 -10.61
C ALA A 99 16.00 -2.95 -11.30
N ASP A 100 15.68 -1.64 -11.33
CA ASP A 100 16.57 -0.60 -11.87
C ASP A 100 17.86 -0.47 -11.06
N ALA A 101 17.75 -0.32 -9.74
CA ALA A 101 18.92 -0.19 -8.85
C ALA A 101 19.81 -1.44 -8.85
N LEU A 102 19.21 -2.63 -8.94
CA LEU A 102 19.96 -3.87 -9.07
C LEU A 102 20.74 -3.90 -10.40
N GLY A 103 20.09 -3.52 -11.51
CA GLY A 103 20.72 -3.40 -12.82
C GLY A 103 21.91 -2.43 -12.81
N ASP A 104 21.74 -1.23 -12.24
CA ASP A 104 22.83 -0.24 -12.09
C ASP A 104 24.01 -0.80 -11.28
N ALA A 105 23.74 -1.50 -10.17
CA ALA A 105 24.78 -2.11 -9.36
C ALA A 105 25.61 -3.15 -10.13
N PHE A 106 24.96 -4.02 -10.91
CA PHE A 106 25.65 -5.00 -11.76
C PHE A 106 26.50 -4.33 -12.84
N MET A 107 25.98 -3.27 -13.47
CA MET A 107 26.69 -2.53 -14.52
C MET A 107 27.94 -1.83 -13.98
N ARG A 108 27.85 -1.23 -12.79
CA ARG A 108 28.97 -0.49 -12.18
C ARG A 108 30.06 -1.38 -11.60
N LEU A 109 29.72 -2.57 -11.12
CA LEU A 109 30.63 -3.46 -10.38
C LEU A 109 31.11 -4.67 -11.20
N GLY A 110 30.98 -4.60 -12.53
CA GLY A 110 31.52 -5.61 -13.44
C GLY A 110 30.89 -7.00 -13.25
N ALA A 111 29.62 -7.04 -12.90
CA ALA A 111 28.85 -8.25 -12.62
C ALA A 111 29.38 -9.17 -11.50
N THR A 112 30.10 -8.61 -10.53
CA THR A 112 30.42 -9.33 -9.28
C THR A 112 29.17 -9.39 -8.39
N VAL A 113 28.67 -10.61 -8.12
CA VAL A 113 27.36 -10.82 -7.49
C VAL A 113 27.25 -10.21 -6.09
N GLU A 114 28.13 -10.60 -5.16
CA GLU A 114 28.02 -10.13 -3.76
C GLU A 114 28.22 -8.61 -3.63
N PRO A 115 29.23 -7.98 -4.27
CA PRO A 115 29.35 -6.53 -4.24
C PRO A 115 28.15 -5.81 -4.87
N ALA A 116 27.59 -6.33 -5.98
CA ALA A 116 26.40 -5.76 -6.61
C ALA A 116 25.18 -5.83 -5.69
N PHE A 117 24.95 -6.97 -5.03
CA PHE A 117 23.84 -7.11 -4.08
C PHE A 117 23.99 -6.22 -2.86
N ALA A 118 25.21 -6.10 -2.31
CA ALA A 118 25.46 -5.17 -1.21
C ALA A 118 25.22 -3.71 -1.60
N ALA A 119 25.64 -3.31 -2.81
CA ALA A 119 25.39 -1.96 -3.33
C ALA A 119 23.89 -1.68 -3.57
N TYR A 120 23.18 -2.66 -4.12
CA TYR A 120 21.72 -2.62 -4.30
C TYR A 120 20.99 -2.46 -2.96
N GLU A 121 21.29 -3.30 -1.98
CA GLU A 121 20.67 -3.24 -0.65
C GLU A 121 20.91 -1.88 0.01
N ALA A 122 22.16 -1.40 0.00
CA ALA A 122 22.52 -0.12 0.59
C ALA A 122 21.76 1.06 -0.05
N ALA A 123 21.48 0.99 -1.36
CA ALA A 123 20.73 2.02 -2.07
C ALA A 123 19.21 1.93 -1.80
N ARG A 124 18.66 0.72 -1.71
CA ARG A 124 17.21 0.49 -1.74
C ARG A 124 16.58 0.35 -0.37
N LEU A 125 17.26 -0.25 0.62
CA LEU A 125 16.69 -0.51 1.94
C LEU A 125 16.15 0.78 2.62
N PRO A 126 16.92 1.87 2.74
CA PRO A 126 16.41 3.10 3.38
C PRO A 126 15.23 3.73 2.64
N ARG A 127 15.23 3.65 1.30
CA ARG A 127 14.18 4.22 0.44
C ARG A 127 12.88 3.42 0.59
N ALA A 128 12.96 2.09 0.49
CA ALA A 128 11.82 1.20 0.62
C ALA A 128 11.20 1.29 2.02
N ASP A 129 12.02 1.26 3.09
CA ASP A 129 11.52 1.36 4.47
C ASP A 129 10.79 2.68 4.74
N ARG A 130 11.30 3.79 4.20
CA ARG A 130 10.63 5.08 4.27
C ARG A 130 9.25 5.04 3.61
N VAL A 131 9.12 4.35 2.47
CA VAL A 131 7.85 4.18 1.74
C VAL A 131 6.90 3.27 2.51
N VAL A 132 7.37 2.13 3.03
CA VAL A 132 6.58 1.22 3.88
C VAL A 132 5.99 1.99 5.07
N GLY A 133 6.84 2.72 5.80
CA GLY A 133 6.43 3.52 6.95
C GLY A 133 5.46 4.65 6.59
N ALA A 134 5.68 5.32 5.45
CA ALA A 134 4.77 6.35 4.96
C ALA A 134 3.41 5.78 4.57
N SER A 135 3.37 4.60 3.94
CA SER A 135 2.12 3.95 3.56
C SER A 135 1.30 3.58 4.78
N ARG A 136 1.94 3.04 5.83
CA ARG A 136 1.28 2.76 7.12
C ARG A 136 0.66 4.03 7.74
N ARG A 137 1.42 5.13 7.81
CA ARG A 137 0.90 6.42 8.33
C ARG A 137 -0.28 6.94 7.49
N GLN A 138 -0.19 6.81 6.17
CA GLN A 138 -1.26 7.23 5.26
C GLN A 138 -2.55 6.46 5.51
N GLY A 139 -2.47 5.15 5.80
CA GLY A 139 -3.61 4.34 6.22
C GLY A 139 -4.32 4.89 7.45
N GLY A 140 -3.54 5.24 8.48
CA GLY A 140 -4.07 5.88 9.69
C GLY A 140 -4.79 7.19 9.39
N TYR A 141 -4.22 8.04 8.51
CA TYR A 141 -4.87 9.29 8.10
C TYR A 141 -6.19 9.07 7.37
N PHE A 142 -6.32 8.02 6.56
CA PHE A 142 -7.55 7.72 5.83
C PHE A 142 -8.67 7.27 6.77
N HIS A 143 -8.36 6.46 7.78
CA HIS A 143 -9.34 5.86 8.69
C HIS A 143 -9.64 6.67 9.96
N MET A 144 -9.09 7.89 10.10
CA MET A 144 -9.46 8.78 11.20
C MET A 144 -10.98 8.99 11.28
N GLY A 145 -11.55 8.79 12.47
CA GLY A 145 -12.94 9.09 12.83
C GLY A 145 -13.05 10.30 13.77
N GLY A 146 -14.28 10.77 14.01
CA GLY A 146 -14.58 11.80 15.01
C GLY A 146 -13.83 13.13 14.83
N LEU A 147 -13.37 13.71 15.93
CA LEU A 147 -12.63 14.98 15.93
C LEU A 147 -11.32 14.94 15.13
N PRO A 148 -10.49 13.88 15.22
CA PRO A 148 -9.33 13.72 14.33
C PRO A 148 -9.69 13.79 12.84
N ALA A 149 -10.81 13.20 12.42
CA ALA A 149 -11.27 13.27 11.03
C ALA A 149 -11.61 14.71 10.62
N ALA A 150 -12.25 15.47 11.50
CA ALA A 150 -12.57 16.88 11.25
C ALA A 150 -11.30 17.73 11.10
N ALA A 151 -10.30 17.53 11.97
CA ALA A 151 -9.00 18.19 11.87
C ALA A 151 -8.27 17.82 10.57
N ARG A 152 -8.24 16.52 10.22
CA ARG A 152 -7.69 16.02 8.95
C ARG A 152 -8.38 16.67 7.75
N ASN A 153 -9.70 16.75 7.75
CA ASN A 153 -10.47 17.36 6.67
C ASN A 153 -10.16 18.86 6.51
N LEU A 154 -10.04 19.60 7.62
CA LEU A 154 -9.65 21.01 7.61
C LEU A 154 -8.24 21.18 7.04
N ALA A 155 -7.28 20.36 7.49
CA ALA A 155 -5.91 20.40 6.99
C ALA A 155 -5.82 20.12 5.48
N ILE A 156 -6.55 19.12 4.97
CA ILE A 156 -6.61 18.83 3.53
C ILE A 156 -7.17 20.03 2.76
N ARG A 157 -8.25 20.65 3.24
CA ARG A 157 -8.85 21.83 2.60
C ARG A 157 -7.88 23.01 2.57
N ALA A 158 -7.16 23.25 3.66
CA ALA A 158 -6.20 24.34 3.78
C ALA A 158 -4.96 24.14 2.87
N LEU A 159 -4.45 22.91 2.79
CA LEU A 159 -3.32 22.58 1.89
C LEU A 159 -3.70 22.68 0.41
N GLY A 160 -4.96 22.38 0.08
CA GLY A 160 -5.44 22.29 -1.29
C GLY A 160 -4.71 21.21 -2.11
N GLY A 161 -5.00 21.14 -3.41
CA GLY A 161 -4.37 20.16 -4.31
C GLY A 161 -2.85 20.31 -4.39
N GLY A 162 -2.36 21.55 -4.55
CA GLY A 162 -0.93 21.84 -4.67
C GLY A 162 -0.13 21.48 -3.42
N GLY A 163 -0.63 21.83 -2.23
CA GLY A 163 0.03 21.48 -0.96
C GLY A 163 0.03 19.97 -0.70
N MET A 164 -1.06 19.27 -1.06
CA MET A 164 -1.12 17.81 -0.98
C MET A 164 -0.11 17.13 -1.91
N LEU A 165 0.08 17.65 -3.12
CA LEU A 165 1.10 17.16 -4.05
C LEU A 165 2.51 17.44 -3.52
N ALA A 166 2.78 18.65 -3.03
CA ALA A 166 4.07 19.02 -2.46
C ALA A 166 4.45 18.13 -1.27
N ARG A 167 3.47 17.79 -0.42
CA ARG A 167 3.65 16.85 0.71
C ARG A 167 4.14 15.48 0.27
N ASN A 168 3.70 15.02 -0.90
CA ASN A 168 4.05 13.70 -1.46
C ASN A 168 5.19 13.77 -2.47
N ALA A 169 5.76 14.96 -2.73
CA ALA A 169 6.77 15.13 -3.78
C ALA A 169 8.03 14.30 -3.54
N TRP A 170 8.39 14.01 -2.29
CA TRP A 170 9.53 13.15 -1.95
C TRP A 170 9.37 11.72 -2.48
N LEU A 171 8.15 11.26 -2.74
CA LEU A 171 7.88 9.91 -3.24
C LEU A 171 8.26 9.76 -4.71
N TYR A 172 8.22 10.87 -5.46
CA TYR A 172 8.43 10.93 -6.91
C TYR A 172 9.75 11.62 -7.28
N ARG A 173 10.69 11.66 -6.35
CA ARG A 173 12.06 12.15 -6.54
C ARG A 173 13.06 11.03 -6.29
#